data_AF-A0A848C789-F1
#
_entry.id   AF-A0A848C789-F1
#
_cell.length_a   1.000
_cell.length_b   1.000
_cell.length_c   1.000
_cell.angle_alpha   90.00
_cell.angle_beta   90.00
_cell.angle_gamma   90.00
#
_symmetry.space_group_name_H-M   'P 1'
#
loop_
_entity.id
_entity.type
_entity.pdbx_description
1 polymer ?
#
loop_
_entity_poly.entity_id
_entity_poly.type
_entity_poly.pdbx_seq_one_letter_code
_entity_poly.pdbx_strand_id
1 'polypeptide(L)'
;MEVALAASSLNFRDVMMVMGIYPGEETAVGSDGAGIVTAVGDGVSGIQVGDRVAVSAYGCLRTHITLPAAMTCPLPADISFEQAAALPVAYITACYGLEELAGIRAGQTVLIHAASGGVGLATMAVCRRAGARIFATAGTPAKRELVRSLGAELVMDSRSTAFAQEVLDATGGRGWTSSSTPWPARRRKPPSRWWRTMAASWSWARAVCARRATTGPNAASCATVLWIWWSWDATGPT
;
A
#
# COMPACT_ATOMS: atom_id res chain seq x y z
N MET A 1 -5.74 24.03 -5.67
CA MET A 1 -5.02 24.08 -6.96
C MET A 1 -5.69 23.13 -7.91
N GLU A 2 -5.50 23.30 -9.21
CA GLU A 2 -6.06 22.47 -10.27
C GLU A 2 -4.93 21.77 -11.04
N VAL A 3 -5.18 20.51 -11.44
CA VAL A 3 -4.28 19.68 -12.24
C VAL A 3 -5.05 19.12 -13.43
N ALA A 4 -4.54 19.31 -14.64
CA ALA A 4 -4.97 18.58 -15.83
C ALA A 4 -4.35 17.19 -15.80
N LEU A 5 -5.18 16.15 -15.65
CA LEU A 5 -4.74 14.77 -15.56
C LEU A 5 -4.42 14.22 -16.95
N ALA A 6 -3.22 13.66 -17.09
CA ALA A 6 -2.77 12.96 -18.29
C ALA A 6 -3.00 11.44 -18.18
N ALA A 7 -2.89 10.90 -16.97
CA ALA A 7 -3.15 9.49 -16.69
C ALA A 7 -3.77 9.33 -15.29
N SER A 8 -4.62 8.32 -15.13
CA SER A 8 -5.22 7.94 -13.86
C SER A 8 -5.10 6.45 -13.64
N SER A 9 -4.96 6.05 -12.39
CA SER A 9 -4.81 4.65 -12.01
C SER A 9 -6.19 3.99 -11.79
N LEU A 10 -6.23 2.66 -11.94
CA LEU A 10 -7.39 1.85 -11.61
C LEU A 10 -7.04 0.92 -10.45
N ASN A 11 -7.61 1.20 -9.29
CA ASN A 11 -7.44 0.39 -8.09
C ASN A 11 -8.57 -0.64 -7.98
N PHE A 12 -8.34 -1.73 -7.23
CA PHE A 12 -9.40 -2.71 -6.97
C PHE A 12 -10.61 -2.08 -6.24
N ARG A 13 -10.35 -1.06 -5.42
CA ARG A 13 -11.38 -0.21 -4.82
C ARG A 13 -12.34 0.37 -5.87
N ASP A 14 -11.83 0.84 -6.98
CA ASP A 14 -12.63 1.47 -8.04
C ASP A 14 -13.58 0.46 -8.69
N VAL A 15 -13.11 -0.78 -8.89
CA VAL A 15 -13.94 -1.90 -9.35
C VAL A 15 -15.05 -2.22 -8.34
N MET A 16 -14.72 -2.30 -7.05
CA MET A 16 -15.71 -2.57 -6.00
C MET A 16 -16.79 -1.49 -5.91
N MET A 17 -16.41 -0.22 -6.06
CA MET A 17 -17.36 0.89 -6.09
C MET A 17 -18.31 0.78 -7.28
N VAL A 18 -17.80 0.51 -8.49
CA VAL A 18 -18.63 0.33 -9.69
C VAL A 18 -19.56 -0.86 -9.59
N MET A 19 -19.12 -1.93 -8.91
CA MET A 19 -19.93 -3.13 -8.67
C MET A 19 -20.93 -2.98 -7.51
N GLY A 20 -20.93 -1.87 -6.77
CA GLY A 20 -21.82 -1.65 -5.63
C GLY A 20 -21.56 -2.57 -4.43
N ILE A 21 -20.34 -3.11 -4.32
CA ILE A 21 -19.94 -4.04 -3.24
C ILE A 21 -18.87 -3.45 -2.31
N TYR A 22 -18.61 -2.14 -2.42
CA TYR A 22 -17.63 -1.47 -1.57
C TYR A 22 -18.20 -1.26 -0.16
N PRO A 23 -17.57 -1.81 0.89
CA PRO A 23 -18.13 -1.78 2.25
C PRO A 23 -17.91 -0.45 3.00
N GLY A 24 -17.14 0.47 2.41
CA GLY A 24 -16.85 1.77 3.00
C GLY A 24 -17.73 2.88 2.43
N GLU A 25 -17.44 4.12 2.83
CA GLU A 25 -18.11 5.29 2.27
C GLU A 25 -17.91 5.38 0.75
N GLU A 26 -19.02 5.56 0.04
CA GLU A 26 -19.01 5.77 -1.40
C GLU A 26 -18.42 7.14 -1.72
N THR A 27 -17.44 7.14 -2.62
CA THR A 27 -16.79 8.36 -3.12
C THR A 27 -16.77 8.32 -4.64
N ALA A 28 -16.43 9.44 -5.28
CA ALA A 28 -16.16 9.45 -6.71
C ALA A 28 -15.05 8.44 -7.10
N VAL A 29 -15.22 7.78 -8.25
CA VAL A 29 -14.35 6.71 -8.76
C VAL A 29 -12.99 7.27 -9.22
N GLY A 30 -11.92 6.52 -8.95
CA GLY A 30 -10.53 6.90 -9.21
C GLY A 30 -9.91 7.51 -7.97
N SER A 31 -8.75 7.00 -7.56
CA SER A 31 -8.12 7.36 -6.28
C SER A 31 -6.77 8.07 -6.43
N ASP A 32 -6.21 8.08 -7.64
CA ASP A 32 -4.92 8.69 -7.96
C ASP A 32 -4.70 8.84 -9.47
N GLY A 33 -3.72 9.66 -9.82
CA GLY A 33 -3.32 9.92 -11.20
C GLY A 33 -2.07 10.79 -11.28
N ALA A 34 -1.76 11.27 -12.48
CA ALA A 34 -0.65 12.17 -12.73
C ALA A 34 -0.97 13.13 -13.88
N GLY A 35 -0.39 14.33 -13.81
CA GLY A 35 -0.70 15.40 -14.74
C GLY A 35 0.12 16.66 -14.54
N ILE A 36 -0.39 17.77 -15.08
CA ILE A 36 0.26 19.08 -15.06
C ILE A 36 -0.61 20.06 -14.27
N VAL A 37 0.00 20.84 -13.39
CA VAL A 37 -0.68 21.90 -12.63
C VAL A 37 -1.15 23.00 -13.59
N THR A 38 -2.45 23.30 -13.62
CA THR A 38 -3.07 24.33 -14.48
C THR A 38 -3.41 25.60 -13.73
N ALA A 39 -3.69 25.52 -12.43
CA ALA A 39 -3.98 26.68 -11.60
C ALA A 39 -3.51 26.48 -10.15
N VAL A 40 -2.95 27.51 -9.54
CA VAL A 40 -2.54 27.51 -8.13
C VAL A 40 -3.38 28.55 -7.39
N GLY A 41 -3.92 28.17 -6.24
CA GLY A 41 -4.75 29.06 -5.42
C GLY A 41 -3.89 29.85 -4.42
N ASP A 42 -4.45 30.93 -3.89
CA ASP A 42 -3.80 31.79 -2.91
C ASP A 42 -3.32 30.99 -1.67
N GLY A 43 -2.11 31.28 -1.20
CA GLY A 43 -1.50 30.63 -0.04
C GLY A 43 -0.87 29.26 -0.31
N VAL A 44 -0.90 28.75 -1.55
CA VAL A 44 -0.11 27.59 -1.97
C VAL A 44 1.30 28.04 -2.32
N SER A 45 2.32 27.36 -1.78
CA SER A 45 3.73 27.63 -2.05
C SER A 45 4.48 26.33 -2.39
N GLY A 46 5.58 26.45 -3.14
CA GLY A 46 6.43 25.31 -3.52
C GLY A 46 5.92 24.48 -4.70
N ILE A 47 4.83 24.89 -5.35
CA ILE A 47 4.27 24.32 -6.58
C ILE A 47 3.81 25.47 -7.47
N GLN A 48 4.03 25.38 -8.78
CA GLN A 48 3.64 26.38 -9.77
C GLN A 48 2.91 25.75 -10.97
N VAL A 49 2.23 26.59 -11.75
CA VAL A 49 1.62 26.18 -13.02
C VAL A 49 2.70 25.62 -13.97
N GLY A 50 2.39 24.52 -14.64
CA GLY A 50 3.34 23.79 -15.50
C GLY A 50 4.10 22.68 -14.79
N ASP A 51 4.08 22.61 -13.45
CA ASP A 51 4.72 21.52 -12.72
C ASP A 51 4.04 20.18 -13.04
N ARG A 52 4.86 19.15 -13.21
CA ARG A 52 4.42 17.76 -13.37
C ARG A 52 4.23 17.14 -11.99
N VAL A 53 3.05 16.60 -11.72
CA VAL A 53 2.71 16.05 -10.40
C VAL A 53 1.98 14.72 -10.49
N ALA A 54 2.27 13.81 -9.57
CA ALA A 54 1.32 12.75 -9.20
C ALA A 54 0.33 13.29 -8.16
N VAL A 55 -0.87 12.75 -8.16
CA VAL A 55 -1.96 13.15 -7.26
C VAL A 55 -2.55 11.92 -6.57
N SER A 56 -3.02 12.10 -5.34
CA SER A 56 -3.86 11.11 -4.64
C SER A 56 -5.12 11.80 -4.15
N ALA A 57 -6.27 11.43 -4.70
CA ALA A 57 -7.55 12.05 -4.40
C ALA A 57 -8.69 11.22 -5.01
N TYR A 58 -9.88 11.30 -4.41
CA TYR A 58 -11.06 10.67 -5.00
C TYR A 58 -11.53 11.39 -6.27
N GLY A 59 -12.14 10.64 -7.18
CA GLY A 59 -12.62 11.15 -8.45
C GLY A 59 -11.52 11.39 -9.49
N CYS A 60 -10.38 10.70 -9.47
CA CYS A 60 -9.32 10.95 -10.45
C CYS A 60 -9.65 10.48 -11.87
N LEU A 61 -10.76 9.77 -12.12
CA LEU A 61 -11.21 9.44 -13.48
C LEU A 61 -11.90 10.63 -14.15
N ARG A 62 -11.13 11.69 -14.43
CA ARG A 62 -11.57 12.95 -15.07
C ARG A 62 -10.41 13.66 -15.75
N THR A 63 -10.70 14.69 -16.54
CA THR A 63 -9.67 15.48 -17.25
C THR A 63 -8.99 16.51 -16.35
N HIS A 64 -9.68 17.07 -15.34
CA HIS A 64 -9.14 18.09 -14.44
C HIS A 64 -9.56 17.84 -12.99
N ILE A 65 -8.64 18.02 -12.04
CA ILE A 65 -8.91 17.85 -10.62
C ILE A 65 -8.48 19.06 -9.79
N THR A 66 -9.41 19.53 -8.95
CA THR A 66 -9.11 20.51 -7.91
C THR A 66 -8.88 19.80 -6.58
N LEU A 67 -7.70 20.00 -6.00
CA LEU A 67 -7.29 19.36 -4.75
C LEU A 67 -6.34 20.24 -3.92
N PRO A 68 -6.13 19.93 -2.63
CA PRO A 68 -5.10 20.57 -1.83
C PRO A 68 -3.70 20.24 -2.38
N ALA A 69 -2.79 21.22 -2.39
CA ALA A 69 -1.40 21.01 -2.82
C ALA A 69 -0.69 19.89 -2.06
N ALA A 70 -1.04 19.69 -0.78
CA ALA A 70 -0.53 18.62 0.06
C ALA A 70 -0.92 17.20 -0.40
N MET A 71 -1.79 17.05 -1.40
CA MET A 71 -2.18 15.75 -1.97
C MET A 71 -1.42 15.42 -3.25
N THR A 72 -0.32 16.12 -3.52
CA THR A 72 0.49 15.95 -4.73
C THR A 72 1.96 15.76 -4.48
N CYS A 73 2.63 15.10 -5.40
CA CYS A 73 4.07 14.85 -5.37
C CYS A 73 4.68 15.30 -6.72
N PRO A 74 5.70 16.18 -6.72
CA PRO A 74 6.41 16.55 -7.94
C PRO A 74 7.03 15.33 -8.61
N LEU A 75 7.02 15.33 -9.95
CA LEU A 75 7.57 14.23 -10.75
C LEU A 75 8.98 14.56 -11.27
N PRO A 76 9.93 13.62 -11.17
CA PRO A 76 11.16 13.65 -11.95
C PRO A 76 10.88 13.80 -13.45
N ALA A 77 11.84 14.36 -14.20
CA ALA A 77 11.67 14.59 -15.63
C ALA A 77 11.52 13.27 -16.44
N ASP A 78 12.12 12.19 -15.95
CA ASP A 78 12.28 10.91 -16.62
C ASP A 78 11.15 9.90 -16.39
N ILE A 79 10.23 10.15 -15.45
CA ILE A 79 9.06 9.29 -15.24
C ILE A 79 7.91 9.73 -16.15
N SER A 80 7.25 8.81 -16.86
CA SER A 80 6.05 9.12 -17.64
C SER A 80 4.83 9.38 -16.74
N PHE A 81 3.76 9.99 -17.27
CA PHE A 81 2.54 10.17 -16.48
C PHE A 81 1.85 8.85 -16.14
N GLU A 82 1.89 7.86 -17.04
CA GLU A 82 1.35 6.52 -16.83
C GLU A 82 2.10 5.79 -15.72
N GLN A 83 3.44 5.84 -15.76
CA GLN A 83 4.28 5.30 -14.70
C GLN A 83 3.99 6.00 -13.38
N ALA A 84 3.93 7.34 -13.38
CA ALA A 84 3.67 8.13 -12.19
C ALA A 84 2.28 7.88 -11.59
N ALA A 85 1.25 7.71 -12.43
CA ALA A 85 -0.12 7.44 -11.99
C ALA A 85 -0.26 6.09 -11.29
N ALA A 86 0.59 5.11 -11.60
CA ALA A 86 0.55 3.77 -11.00
C ALA A 86 1.16 3.70 -9.58
N LEU A 87 1.76 4.79 -9.09
CA LEU A 87 2.50 4.80 -7.84
C LEU A 87 1.69 5.20 -6.59
N PRO A 88 0.88 6.28 -6.58
CA PRO A 88 0.51 6.95 -5.33
C PRO A 88 -0.23 6.04 -4.36
N VAL A 89 -1.38 5.49 -4.73
CA VAL A 89 -2.18 4.66 -3.82
C VAL A 89 -1.39 3.41 -3.44
N ALA A 90 -0.72 2.75 -4.39
CA ALA A 90 0.04 1.54 -4.13
C ALA A 90 1.18 1.75 -3.13
N TYR A 91 2.01 2.77 -3.34
CA TYR A 91 3.17 3.05 -2.48
C TYR A 91 2.78 3.72 -1.17
N ILE A 92 1.79 4.62 -1.14
CA ILE A 92 1.27 5.18 0.11
C ILE A 92 0.77 4.05 1.01
N THR A 93 0.01 3.11 0.43
CA THR A 93 -0.53 1.95 1.14
C THR A 93 0.59 1.06 1.69
N ALA A 94 1.58 0.73 0.87
CA ALA A 94 2.71 -0.09 1.28
C ALA A 94 3.59 0.58 2.35
N CYS A 95 4.00 1.83 2.15
CA CYS A 95 4.84 2.57 3.08
C CYS A 95 4.13 2.81 4.41
N TYR A 96 2.86 3.25 4.38
CA TYR A 96 2.11 3.47 5.61
C TYR A 96 1.93 2.16 6.39
N GLY A 97 1.57 1.07 5.71
CA GLY A 97 1.39 -0.22 6.35
C GLY A 97 2.69 -0.78 6.95
N LEU A 98 3.79 -0.72 6.20
CA LEU A 98 5.05 -1.32 6.65
C LEU A 98 5.86 -0.43 7.59
N GLU A 99 5.98 0.85 7.31
CA GLU A 99 6.89 1.74 8.04
C GLU A 99 6.20 2.35 9.25
N GLU A 100 5.00 2.89 9.07
CA GLU A 100 4.28 3.61 10.13
C GLU A 100 3.51 2.66 11.06
N LEU A 101 2.78 1.69 10.49
CA LEU A 101 1.97 0.77 11.27
C LEU A 101 2.78 -0.42 11.78
N ALA A 102 3.58 -1.04 10.92
CA ALA A 102 4.33 -2.23 11.28
C ALA A 102 5.73 -1.98 11.85
N GLY A 103 6.33 -0.83 11.54
CA GLY A 103 7.70 -0.52 11.93
C GLY A 103 8.71 -1.54 11.41
N ILE A 104 8.61 -1.88 10.12
CA ILE A 104 9.46 -2.87 9.43
C ILE A 104 10.96 -2.61 9.65
N ARG A 105 11.73 -3.68 9.80
CA ARG A 105 13.18 -3.67 10.01
C ARG A 105 13.86 -4.73 9.16
N ALA A 106 15.15 -4.53 8.93
CA ALA A 106 16.01 -5.51 8.28
C ALA A 106 15.93 -6.87 9.00
N GLY A 107 15.92 -7.95 8.21
CA GLY A 107 15.86 -9.33 8.69
C GLY A 107 14.47 -9.81 9.13
N GLN A 108 13.48 -8.93 9.29
CA GLN A 108 12.09 -9.37 9.52
C GLN A 108 11.52 -10.01 8.25
N THR A 109 10.57 -10.93 8.42
CA THR A 109 9.90 -11.58 7.29
C THR A 109 8.55 -10.91 7.04
N VAL A 110 8.16 -10.76 5.79
CA VAL A 110 6.86 -10.20 5.41
C VAL A 110 6.17 -11.17 4.48
N LEU A 111 4.95 -11.59 4.81
CA LEU A 111 4.08 -12.34 3.93
C LEU A 111 3.17 -11.38 3.15
N ILE A 112 3.35 -11.35 1.83
CA ILE A 112 2.63 -10.47 0.90
C ILE A 112 1.63 -11.31 0.09
N HIS A 113 0.34 -11.05 0.27
CA HIS A 113 -0.69 -11.69 -0.53
C HIS A 113 -0.92 -11.01 -1.89
N ALA A 114 -1.21 -11.82 -2.91
CA ALA A 114 -1.41 -11.33 -4.29
C ALA A 114 -0.28 -10.39 -4.76
N ALA A 115 0.97 -10.79 -4.49
CA ALA A 115 2.15 -9.91 -4.56
C ALA A 115 2.44 -9.35 -5.95
N SER A 116 1.89 -9.96 -7.01
CA SER A 116 2.03 -9.46 -8.39
C SER A 116 1.07 -8.31 -8.76
N GLY A 117 0.23 -7.84 -7.84
CA GLY A 117 -0.63 -6.66 -8.05
C GLY A 117 0.07 -5.34 -7.67
N GLY A 118 -0.54 -4.19 -7.97
CA GLY A 118 0.08 -2.87 -7.74
C GLY A 118 0.58 -2.65 -6.30
N VAL A 119 -0.30 -2.84 -5.30
CA VAL A 119 0.09 -2.76 -3.87
C VAL A 119 1.11 -3.83 -3.50
N GLY A 120 0.97 -5.04 -4.05
CA GLY A 120 1.90 -6.16 -3.80
C GLY A 120 3.32 -5.83 -4.25
N LEU A 121 3.48 -5.32 -5.47
CA LEU A 121 4.75 -4.91 -6.05
C LEU A 121 5.37 -3.73 -5.28
N ALA A 122 4.56 -2.74 -4.89
CA ALA A 122 5.01 -1.64 -4.04
C ALA A 122 5.48 -2.15 -2.66
N THR A 123 4.75 -3.10 -2.06
CA THR A 123 5.11 -3.73 -0.78
C THR A 123 6.44 -4.47 -0.89
N MET A 124 6.66 -5.22 -1.98
CA MET A 124 7.94 -5.89 -2.23
C MET A 124 9.10 -4.88 -2.33
N ALA A 125 8.90 -3.77 -3.04
CA ALA A 125 9.91 -2.72 -3.15
C ALA A 125 10.27 -2.10 -1.78
N VAL A 126 9.27 -1.83 -0.95
CA VAL A 126 9.49 -1.31 0.42
C VAL A 126 10.19 -2.34 1.31
N CYS A 127 9.78 -3.61 1.27
CA CYS A 127 10.46 -4.68 2.01
C CYS A 127 11.94 -4.79 1.63
N ARG A 128 12.26 -4.74 0.33
CA ARG A 128 13.65 -4.77 -0.15
C ARG A 128 14.45 -3.57 0.34
N ARG A 129 13.89 -2.35 0.25
CA ARG A 129 14.53 -1.15 0.77
C ARG A 129 14.79 -1.25 2.28
N ALA A 130 13.90 -1.89 3.02
CA ALA A 130 14.05 -2.11 4.46
C ALA A 130 15.01 -3.25 4.82
N GLY A 131 15.48 -4.05 3.86
CA GLY A 131 16.28 -5.26 4.11
C GLY A 131 15.47 -6.41 4.73
N ALA A 132 14.16 -6.42 4.53
CA ALA A 132 13.28 -7.47 5.03
C ALA A 132 13.22 -8.66 4.06
N ARG A 133 12.98 -9.84 4.62
CA ARG A 133 12.77 -11.11 3.91
C ARG A 133 11.35 -11.17 3.37
N ILE A 134 11.16 -11.61 2.13
CA ILE A 134 9.86 -11.56 1.46
C ILE A 134 9.33 -12.97 1.21
N PHE A 135 8.18 -13.29 1.78
CA PHE A 135 7.34 -14.40 1.38
C PHE A 135 6.15 -13.85 0.60
N ALA A 136 5.77 -14.50 -0.49
CA ALA A 136 4.77 -13.99 -1.42
C ALA A 136 3.80 -15.08 -1.86
N THR A 137 2.56 -14.69 -2.10
CA THR A 137 1.60 -15.53 -2.83
C THR A 137 1.23 -14.89 -4.16
N ALA A 138 1.09 -15.69 -5.21
CA ALA A 138 0.56 -15.24 -6.50
C ALA A 138 -0.17 -16.38 -7.24
N GLY A 139 -1.18 -16.02 -8.04
CA GLY A 139 -2.16 -17.00 -8.51
C GLY A 139 -1.80 -17.81 -9.76
N THR A 140 -0.91 -17.32 -10.63
CA THR A 140 -0.48 -18.06 -11.83
C THR A 140 1.02 -18.35 -11.80
N PRO A 141 1.52 -19.39 -12.47
CA PRO A 141 2.95 -19.68 -12.54
C PRO A 141 3.79 -18.49 -13.02
N ALA A 142 3.34 -17.78 -14.05
CA ALA A 142 4.02 -16.58 -14.56
C ALA A 142 4.07 -15.45 -13.51
N LYS A 143 2.99 -15.21 -12.77
CA LYS A 143 2.97 -14.22 -11.68
C LYS A 143 3.86 -14.63 -10.52
N ARG A 144 3.93 -15.93 -10.22
CA ARG A 144 4.85 -16.49 -9.21
C ARG A 144 6.31 -16.30 -9.63
N GLU A 145 6.61 -16.49 -10.91
CA GLU A 145 7.96 -16.25 -11.41
C GLU A 145 8.36 -14.77 -11.39
N LEU A 146 7.42 -13.87 -11.71
CA LEU A 146 7.64 -12.43 -11.56
C LEU A 146 8.01 -12.06 -10.11
N VAL A 147 7.26 -12.53 -9.11
CA VAL A 147 7.57 -12.15 -7.72
C VAL A 147 8.84 -12.85 -7.20
N ARG A 148 9.20 -14.02 -7.73
CA ARG A 148 10.49 -14.65 -7.46
C ARG A 148 11.64 -13.80 -7.98
N SER A 149 11.59 -13.37 -9.25
CA SER A 149 12.63 -12.54 -9.85
C SER A 149 12.77 -11.17 -9.17
N LEU A 150 11.70 -10.70 -8.53
CA LEU A 150 11.70 -9.47 -7.73
C LEU A 150 12.24 -9.65 -6.30
N GLY A 151 12.62 -10.86 -5.89
CA GLY A 151 13.32 -11.12 -4.63
C GLY A 151 12.48 -11.78 -3.52
N ALA A 152 11.35 -12.40 -3.85
CA ALA A 152 10.64 -13.25 -2.89
C ALA A 152 11.41 -14.58 -2.65
N GLU A 153 11.71 -14.88 -1.38
CA GLU A 153 12.42 -16.09 -0.96
C GLU A 153 11.51 -17.32 -0.99
N LEU A 154 10.25 -17.16 -0.59
CA LEU A 154 9.22 -18.19 -0.63
C LEU A 154 8.05 -17.69 -1.48
N VAL A 155 7.68 -18.44 -2.51
CA VAL A 155 6.60 -18.08 -3.43
C VAL A 155 5.59 -19.21 -3.52
N MET A 156 4.36 -18.92 -3.14
CA MET A 156 3.28 -19.89 -2.97
C MET A 156 2.06 -19.54 -3.83
N ASP A 157 1.10 -20.46 -3.95
CA ASP A 157 -0.14 -20.22 -4.68
C ASP A 157 -1.12 -19.39 -3.84
N SER A 158 -1.58 -18.25 -4.37
CA SER A 158 -2.57 -17.40 -3.69
C SER A 158 -4.00 -17.96 -3.72
N ARG A 159 -4.25 -19.03 -4.47
CA ARG A 159 -5.57 -19.69 -4.61
C ARG A 159 -5.67 -20.98 -3.80
N SER A 160 -4.61 -21.35 -3.10
CA SER A 160 -4.59 -22.50 -2.18
C SER A 160 -4.50 -22.00 -0.75
N THR A 161 -4.94 -22.78 0.22
CA THR A 161 -4.67 -22.54 1.65
C THR A 161 -3.35 -23.18 2.11
N ALA A 162 -2.70 -23.97 1.24
CA ALA A 162 -1.44 -24.65 1.53
C ALA A 162 -0.31 -23.70 1.95
N PHE A 163 -0.37 -22.42 1.52
CA PHE A 163 0.63 -21.42 1.90
C PHE A 163 0.79 -21.29 3.42
N ALA A 164 -0.25 -21.56 4.20
CA ALA A 164 -0.18 -21.47 5.66
C ALA A 164 0.82 -22.50 6.22
N GLN A 165 0.75 -23.74 5.72
CA GLN A 165 1.69 -24.80 6.11
C GLN A 165 3.09 -24.52 5.55
N GLU A 166 3.19 -24.09 4.30
CA GLU A 166 4.47 -23.73 3.68
C GLU A 166 5.21 -22.62 4.47
N VAL A 167 4.47 -21.62 4.97
CA VAL A 167 5.03 -20.56 5.85
C VAL A 167 5.43 -21.12 7.21
N LEU A 168 4.63 -22.00 7.82
CA LEU A 168 4.98 -22.64 9.09
C LEU A 168 6.28 -23.43 8.96
N ASP A 169 6.41 -24.23 7.91
CA ASP A 169 7.60 -25.05 7.65
C ASP A 169 8.83 -24.15 7.42
N ALA A 170 8.71 -23.13 6.57
CA ALA A 170 9.79 -22.18 6.27
C ALA A 170 10.22 -21.33 7.47
N THR A 171 9.37 -21.22 8.49
CA THR A 171 9.66 -20.45 9.72
C THR A 171 10.04 -21.34 10.90
N GLY A 172 10.18 -22.65 10.72
CA GLY A 172 10.51 -23.59 11.79
C GLY A 172 9.41 -23.67 12.85
N GLY A 173 8.14 -23.67 12.42
CA GLY A 173 6.96 -23.75 13.28
C GLY A 173 6.54 -22.43 13.94
N ARG A 174 7.24 -21.32 13.69
CA ARG A 174 6.88 -20.01 14.25
C ARG A 174 5.64 -19.39 13.61
N GLY A 175 5.35 -19.72 12.35
CA GLY A 175 4.21 -19.20 11.60
C GLY A 175 4.27 -17.68 11.44
N TRP A 176 3.10 -17.05 11.42
CA TRP A 176 2.96 -15.59 11.48
C TRP A 176 2.09 -15.16 12.65
N THR A 177 2.27 -13.92 13.10
CA THR A 177 1.46 -13.37 14.17
C THR A 177 0.19 -12.73 13.59
N SER A 178 -0.96 -13.36 13.80
CA SER A 178 -2.27 -12.70 13.64
C SER A 178 -2.63 -12.03 14.99
N SER A 179 -2.91 -10.73 15.00
CA SER A 179 -3.45 -10.07 16.21
C SER A 179 -4.83 -9.52 15.91
N SER A 180 -5.85 -10.04 16.60
CA SER A 180 -7.25 -9.60 16.52
C SER A 180 -7.54 -8.30 17.26
N THR A 181 -6.52 -7.60 17.76
CA THR A 181 -6.73 -6.46 18.67
C THR A 181 -7.01 -5.16 17.90
N PRO A 182 -8.07 -4.41 18.25
CA PRO A 182 -8.35 -3.10 17.68
C PRO A 182 -7.22 -2.08 17.87
N TRP A 183 -7.23 -1.07 17.00
CA TRP A 183 -6.30 0.05 16.89
C TRP A 183 -5.96 0.73 18.24
N PRO A 184 -4.71 0.70 18.73
CA PRO A 184 -4.31 1.48 19.89
C PRO A 184 -3.94 2.93 19.50
N ALA A 185 -4.50 3.90 20.23
CA ALA A 185 -4.49 5.33 19.93
C ALA A 185 -3.17 6.12 20.13
N ARG A 186 -1.98 5.49 20.19
CA ARG A 186 -0.74 6.22 20.52
C ARG A 186 0.19 6.44 19.32
N ARG A 187 0.11 7.69 18.82
CA ARG A 187 0.79 8.25 17.65
C ARG A 187 2.29 8.45 17.85
N ARG A 188 3.09 8.02 16.88
CA ARG A 188 4.34 8.68 16.51
C ARG A 188 4.00 9.66 15.38
N LYS A 189 4.48 10.91 15.46
CA LYS A 189 4.17 11.94 14.45
C LYS A 189 5.01 11.66 13.18
N PRO A 190 4.41 11.48 12.00
CA PRO A 190 5.17 11.23 10.78
C PRO A 190 5.94 12.51 10.35
N PRO A 191 7.05 12.33 9.62
CA PRO A 191 8.09 13.36 9.44
C PRO A 191 7.68 14.52 8.51
N SER A 192 6.68 14.36 7.65
CA SER A 192 6.23 15.42 6.73
C SER A 192 4.74 15.75 6.87
N ARG A 193 4.38 16.98 6.50
CA ARG A 193 3.00 17.49 6.50
C ARG A 193 2.10 16.72 5.52
N TRP A 194 2.70 16.16 4.47
CA TRP A 194 2.08 15.29 3.45
C TRP A 194 1.45 14.03 4.07
N TRP A 195 2.21 13.33 4.92
CA TRP A 195 1.76 12.11 5.60
C TRP A 195 0.55 12.30 6.53
N ARG A 196 0.43 13.48 7.15
CA ARG A 196 -0.61 13.75 8.17
C ARG A 196 -1.99 13.95 7.57
N THR A 197 -2.06 14.60 6.41
CA THR A 197 -3.32 14.86 5.71
C THR A 197 -3.88 13.60 5.05
N MET A 198 -2.99 12.75 4.52
CA MET A 198 -3.38 11.49 3.86
C MET A 198 -3.81 10.40 4.85
N ALA A 199 -3.09 10.20 5.96
CA ALA A 199 -3.47 9.18 6.97
C ALA A 199 -4.87 9.43 7.58
N ALA A 200 -5.36 10.68 7.56
CA ALA A 200 -6.67 11.04 8.06
C ALA A 200 -7.83 10.56 7.16
N SER A 201 -7.60 10.32 5.86
CA SER A 201 -8.64 9.89 4.90
C SER A 201 -8.85 8.37 4.87
N TRP A 202 -8.00 7.59 5.57
CA TRP A 202 -7.87 6.14 5.42
C TRP A 202 -8.05 5.38 6.74
N SER A 203 -8.96 5.83 7.61
CA SER A 203 -9.33 5.14 8.87
C SER A 203 -9.94 3.74 8.69
N TRP A 204 -10.12 3.28 7.46
CA TRP A 204 -10.87 2.09 7.06
C TRP A 204 -9.99 0.89 6.69
N ALA A 205 -8.68 1.06 6.55
CA ALA A 205 -7.74 -0.04 6.29
C ALA A 205 -7.70 -0.97 7.52
N ARG A 206 -8.61 -1.93 7.58
CA ARG A 206 -8.59 -3.01 8.57
C ARG A 206 -7.59 -4.06 8.12
N ALA A 207 -6.59 -4.29 8.99
CA ALA A 207 -5.54 -5.31 8.96
C ALA A 207 -4.19 -4.90 8.34
N VAL A 208 -3.46 -4.05 9.08
CA VAL A 208 -2.02 -4.27 9.26
C VAL A 208 -1.84 -4.98 10.60
N CYS A 209 -1.51 -6.27 10.58
CA CYS A 209 -1.15 -7.00 11.78
C CYS A 209 0.35 -6.83 12.03
N ALA A 210 0.68 -5.92 12.94
CA ALA A 210 2.00 -5.85 13.54
C ALA A 210 1.86 -5.70 15.04
N ARG A 211 2.26 -6.75 15.77
CA ARG A 211 2.59 -6.58 17.18
C ARG A 211 3.89 -7.31 17.49
N ARG A 212 4.79 -6.53 18.08
CA ARG A 212 6.09 -6.93 18.61
C ARG A 212 5.86 -7.89 19.78
N ALA A 213 6.24 -9.16 19.64
CA ALA A 213 6.32 -10.06 20.78
C ALA A 213 7.60 -9.76 21.55
N THR A 214 7.50 -9.14 22.72
CA THR A 214 8.53 -9.20 23.75
C THR A 214 7.92 -9.85 24.97
N THR A 215 8.21 -11.14 25.15
CA THR A 215 8.31 -11.85 26.45
C THR A 215 8.80 -13.27 26.18
N GLY A 216 10.12 -13.44 26.08
CA GLY A 216 10.80 -14.73 26.04
C GLY A 216 12.32 -14.51 26.09
N PRO A 217 13.09 -15.31 26.84
CA PRO A 217 14.51 -15.02 27.15
C PRO A 217 15.47 -15.05 25.95
N ASN A 218 15.01 -15.26 24.72
CA ASN A 218 15.81 -15.28 23.49
C ASN A 218 15.44 -14.16 22.50
N ALA A 219 15.43 -12.92 22.97
CA ALA A 219 14.98 -11.75 22.20
C ALA A 219 15.94 -11.24 21.10
N ALA A 220 17.08 -11.92 20.86
CA ALA A 220 18.10 -11.46 19.90
C ALA A 220 17.88 -11.95 18.45
N SER A 221 16.94 -12.88 18.20
CA SER A 221 16.76 -13.51 16.88
C SER A 221 15.30 -13.68 16.43
N CYS A 222 14.35 -12.95 17.03
CA CYS A 222 12.92 -13.08 16.72
C CYS A 222 12.57 -12.49 15.34
N ALA A 223 12.53 -13.33 14.31
CA ALA A 223 11.90 -13.01 13.02
C ALA A 223 10.40 -12.76 13.23
N THR A 224 9.99 -11.49 13.20
CA THR A 224 8.57 -11.11 13.15
C THR A 224 8.09 -11.36 11.72
N VAL A 225 7.03 -12.13 11.53
CA VAL A 225 6.34 -12.22 10.23
C VAL A 225 5.24 -11.16 10.20
N LEU A 226 5.42 -10.12 9.39
CA LEU A 226 4.40 -9.11 9.13
C LEU A 226 3.42 -9.65 8.09
N TRP A 227 2.14 -9.64 8.43
CA TRP A 227 1.09 -10.10 7.55
C TRP A 227 0.38 -8.92 6.91
N ILE A 228 0.49 -8.82 5.59
CA ILE A 228 -0.26 -7.83 4.80
C ILE A 228 -1.26 -8.60 3.95
N TRP A 229 -2.51 -8.54 4.38
CA TRP A 229 -3.64 -9.14 3.68
C TRP A 229 -4.67 -8.07 3.39
N TRP A 230 -5.02 -7.96 2.11
CA TRP A 230 -6.12 -7.13 1.64
C TRP A 230 -7.30 -8.06 1.41
N SER A 231 -8.10 -8.30 2.45
CA SER A 231 -9.37 -9.01 2.29
C SER A 231 -10.51 -8.04 2.21
N TRP A 232 -11.42 -8.37 1.31
CA TRP A 232 -12.68 -7.69 1.13
C TRP A 232 -13.73 -8.77 1.30
N ASP A 233 -14.29 -8.86 2.51
CA ASP A 233 -15.40 -9.76 2.74
C ASP A 233 -16.64 -9.12 2.09
N ALA A 234 -17.10 -9.70 0.98
CA ALA A 234 -18.31 -9.26 0.27
C ALA A 234 -19.59 -9.69 1.01
N THR A 235 -19.45 -10.33 2.18
CA THR A 235 -20.59 -10.64 3.05
C THR A 235 -20.85 -9.46 3.97
N GLY A 236 -21.84 -8.65 3.61
CA GLY A 236 -22.42 -7.67 4.53
C GLY A 236 -22.97 -8.36 5.79
N PRO A 237 -23.13 -7.62 6.90
CA PRO A 237 -23.80 -8.16 8.07
C PRO A 237 -25.23 -8.59 7.69
N THR A 238 -25.54 -9.86 7.91
CA THR A 238 -26.92 -10.38 7.94
C THR A 238 -27.69 -9.80 9.11
#